data_AF-A0A973V0K4-F1
#
_entry.id   AF-A0A973V0K4-F1
#
_cell.length_a   1.000
_cell.length_b   1.000
_cell.length_c   1.000
_cell.angle_alpha   90.00
_cell.angle_beta   90.00
_cell.angle_gamma   90.00
#
_symmetry.space_group_name_H-M   'P 1'
#
loop_
_entity.id
_entity.type
_entity.pdbx_description
1 polymer ?
#
loop_
_entity_poly.entity_id
_entity_poly.type
_entity_poly.pdbx_seq_one_letter_code
_entity_poly.pdbx_strand_id
1 'polypeptide(L)'
;GSRGDAVTMDPAQLAGAPIAPPMTAAGFAPPRELPPFAAAPEDGVLCAVILGDELAVVIGGELPARATTVAPRRAVGRGGLPLADAVLVAPGHAVMARSMAGPQATGGPLMLISDLGVRHAVPGDQTAAALGYAGTPVLLPAALLDRLPEGVALDPQAARQEAVTALSPVDTSRPRP
;
A
#
# COMPACT_ATOMS: atom_id res chain seq x y z
N GLY A 1 -23.88 -13.74 -14.35
CA GLY A 1 -23.24 -14.22 -15.59
C GLY A 1 -23.88 -15.53 -15.96
N SER A 2 -24.41 -15.65 -17.16
CA SER A 2 -24.96 -16.92 -17.67
C SER A 2 -23.81 -17.92 -17.84
N ARG A 3 -23.87 -19.05 -17.15
CA ARG A 3 -23.08 -20.22 -17.55
C ARG A 3 -23.66 -20.66 -18.90
N GLY A 4 -22.85 -20.64 -19.95
CA GLY A 4 -23.23 -21.28 -21.20
C GLY A 4 -23.23 -22.79 -20.96
N ASP A 5 -24.35 -23.46 -21.24
CA ASP A 5 -24.39 -24.91 -21.19
C ASP A 5 -23.59 -25.47 -22.38
N ALA A 6 -22.76 -26.48 -22.11
CA ALA A 6 -22.02 -27.15 -23.16
C ALA A 6 -23.01 -27.90 -24.08
N VAL A 7 -22.90 -27.67 -25.39
CA VAL A 7 -23.72 -28.35 -26.39
C VAL A 7 -22.93 -29.54 -26.94
N THR A 8 -23.54 -30.72 -26.94
CA THR A 8 -22.97 -31.91 -27.58
C THR A 8 -23.02 -31.77 -29.10
N MET A 9 -21.91 -32.06 -29.78
CA MET A 9 -21.77 -31.94 -31.24
C MET A 9 -21.15 -33.22 -31.80
N ASP A 10 -21.61 -33.63 -32.99
CA ASP A 10 -21.03 -34.77 -33.70
C ASP A 10 -19.63 -34.42 -34.26
N PRO A 11 -18.65 -35.36 -34.24
CA PRO A 11 -17.31 -35.11 -34.74
C PRO A 11 -17.24 -34.62 -36.21
N ALA A 12 -18.14 -35.08 -37.08
CA ALA A 12 -18.20 -34.63 -38.47
C ALA A 12 -18.68 -33.19 -38.59
N GLN A 13 -19.59 -32.76 -37.70
CA GLN A 13 -20.04 -31.36 -37.62
C GLN A 13 -18.92 -30.46 -37.12
N LEU A 14 -18.14 -30.90 -36.12
CA LEU A 14 -16.99 -30.15 -35.62
C LEU A 14 -15.90 -29.99 -36.69
N ALA A 15 -15.59 -31.06 -37.43
CA ALA A 15 -14.58 -31.04 -38.48
C ALA A 15 -14.94 -30.12 -39.66
N GLY A 16 -16.23 -29.94 -39.93
CA GLY A 16 -16.72 -29.02 -40.97
C GLY A 16 -16.86 -27.56 -40.53
N ALA A 17 -16.71 -27.27 -39.23
CA ALA A 17 -16.88 -25.94 -38.68
C ALA A 17 -15.58 -25.11 -38.79
N PRO A 18 -15.66 -23.80 -39.09
CA PRO A 18 -14.50 -22.92 -39.03
C PRO A 18 -14.00 -22.78 -37.58
N ILE A 19 -12.77 -23.23 -37.33
CA ILE A 19 -12.12 -23.10 -36.02
C ILE A 19 -11.52 -21.70 -35.92
N ALA A 20 -12.05 -20.89 -35.00
CA ALA A 20 -11.45 -19.60 -34.70
C ALA A 20 -10.08 -19.79 -34.00
N PRO A 21 -9.08 -18.93 -34.27
CA PRO A 21 -7.85 -18.93 -33.51
C PRO A 21 -8.17 -18.72 -32.01
N PRO A 22 -7.40 -19.35 -31.11
CA PRO A 22 -7.65 -19.22 -29.69
C PRO A 22 -7.61 -17.75 -29.30
N MET A 23 -8.64 -17.28 -28.60
CA MET A 23 -8.57 -16.01 -27.88
C MET A 23 -7.52 -16.19 -26.79
N THR A 24 -6.28 -15.80 -27.06
CA THR A 24 -5.30 -15.59 -26.01
C THR A 24 -5.82 -14.42 -25.19
N ALA A 25 -6.50 -14.70 -24.09
CA ALA A 25 -6.83 -13.67 -23.11
C ALA A 25 -5.50 -13.04 -22.69
N ALA A 26 -5.27 -11.79 -23.10
CA ALA A 26 -4.01 -11.11 -22.87
C ALA A 26 -3.71 -11.10 -21.37
N GLY A 27 -2.75 -11.91 -20.94
CA GLY A 27 -2.29 -11.98 -19.55
C GLY A 27 -3.17 -12.75 -18.55
N PHE A 28 -4.31 -13.32 -18.96
CA PHE A 28 -5.18 -14.09 -18.05
C PHE A 28 -5.53 -15.45 -18.65
N ALA A 29 -4.58 -16.39 -18.60
CA ALA A 29 -4.88 -17.79 -18.85
C ALA A 29 -5.47 -18.40 -17.56
N PRO A 30 -6.75 -18.85 -17.56
CA PRO A 30 -7.27 -19.57 -16.42
C PRO A 30 -6.46 -20.87 -16.21
N PRO A 31 -6.29 -21.32 -14.96
CA PRO A 31 -5.70 -22.62 -14.69
C PRO A 31 -6.42 -23.72 -15.48
N ARG A 32 -5.65 -24.64 -16.09
CA ARG A 32 -6.21 -25.78 -16.83
C ARG A 32 -6.94 -26.76 -15.93
N GLU A 33 -6.53 -26.81 -14.67
CA GLU A 33 -7.10 -27.65 -13.63
C GLU A 33 -7.66 -26.76 -12.53
N LEU A 34 -8.77 -27.20 -11.94
CA LEU A 34 -9.34 -26.51 -10.79
C LEU A 34 -8.34 -26.56 -9.64
N PRO A 35 -7.80 -25.42 -9.17
CA PRO A 35 -6.88 -25.45 -8.05
C PRO A 35 -7.61 -25.94 -6.79
N PRO A 36 -6.92 -26.65 -5.88
CA PRO A 36 -7.50 -27.00 -4.60
C PRO A 36 -7.89 -25.71 -3.86
N PHE A 37 -9.10 -25.68 -3.31
CA PHE A 37 -9.53 -24.58 -2.46
C PHE A 37 -8.85 -24.71 -1.11
N ALA A 38 -8.20 -23.65 -0.66
CA ALA A 38 -7.71 -23.60 0.70
C ALA A 38 -8.90 -23.60 1.67
N ALA A 39 -8.81 -24.43 2.72
CA ALA A 39 -9.72 -24.34 3.83
C ALA A 39 -9.54 -22.98 4.53
N ALA A 40 -10.63 -22.42 5.06
CA ALA A 40 -10.53 -21.24 5.89
C ALA A 40 -9.68 -21.59 7.14
N PRO A 41 -8.65 -20.80 7.48
CA PRO A 41 -7.89 -21.03 8.70
C PRO A 41 -8.80 -20.84 9.92
N GLU A 42 -8.61 -21.62 10.99
CA GLU A 42 -9.46 -21.54 12.19
C GLU A 42 -9.40 -20.16 12.86
N ASP A 43 -8.23 -19.54 12.77
CA ASP A 43 -7.85 -18.20 13.18
C ASP A 43 -8.22 -17.11 12.15
N GLY A 44 -8.65 -17.50 10.94
CA GLY A 44 -9.21 -16.61 9.93
C GLY A 44 -8.21 -15.65 9.27
N VAL A 45 -6.91 -15.82 9.49
CA VAL A 45 -5.87 -14.89 9.00
C VAL A 45 -5.51 -15.18 7.54
N LEU A 46 -5.55 -14.13 6.70
CA LEU A 46 -5.05 -14.14 5.33
C LEU A 46 -4.12 -12.94 5.16
N CYS A 47 -2.88 -13.19 4.77
CA CYS A 47 -1.85 -12.18 4.64
C CYS A 47 -1.39 -12.06 3.20
N ALA A 48 -1.22 -10.82 2.73
CA ALA A 48 -0.41 -10.51 1.56
C ALA A 48 0.94 -10.00 2.06
N VAL A 49 2.02 -10.68 1.67
CA VAL A 49 3.39 -10.38 2.10
C VAL A 49 4.17 -9.89 0.89
N ILE A 50 4.85 -8.75 1.03
CA ILE A 50 5.71 -8.19 0.00
C ILE A 50 7.14 -8.18 0.53
N LEU A 51 8.04 -8.87 -0.18
CA LEU A 51 9.46 -8.95 0.14
C LEU A 51 10.25 -8.56 -1.11
N GLY A 52 10.73 -7.32 -1.16
CA GLY A 52 11.33 -6.78 -2.38
C GLY A 52 10.27 -6.68 -3.49
N ASP A 53 10.48 -7.40 -4.58
CA ASP A 53 9.56 -7.50 -5.74
C ASP A 53 8.63 -8.73 -5.69
N GLU A 54 8.78 -9.60 -4.69
CA GLU A 54 7.96 -10.80 -4.54
C GLU A 54 6.67 -10.48 -3.74
N LEU A 55 5.52 -10.95 -4.27
CA LEU A 55 4.24 -10.95 -3.58
C LEU A 55 3.84 -12.39 -3.26
N ALA A 56 3.67 -12.69 -1.98
CA ALA A 56 3.16 -13.97 -1.50
C ALA A 56 1.81 -13.78 -0.80
N VAL A 57 0.92 -14.75 -0.97
CA VAL A 57 -0.32 -14.86 -0.19
C VAL A 57 -0.15 -16.00 0.80
N VAL A 58 -0.28 -15.70 2.08
CA VAL A 58 -0.11 -16.65 3.19
C VAL A 58 -1.45 -16.86 3.88
N ILE A 59 -1.82 -18.12 4.11
CA ILE A 59 -3.06 -18.53 4.75
C ILE A 59 -2.73 -19.08 6.14
N GLY A 60 -3.41 -18.56 7.17
CA GLY A 60 -3.11 -18.83 8.57
C GLY A 60 -1.91 -18.04 9.10
N GLY A 61 -1.63 -18.19 10.39
CA GLY A 61 -0.47 -17.61 11.07
C GLY A 61 -0.86 -16.62 12.15
N GLU A 62 0.12 -16.20 12.94
CA GLU A 62 -0.10 -15.27 14.03
C GLU A 62 0.15 -13.82 13.58
N LEU A 63 -0.85 -12.97 13.73
CA LEU A 63 -0.63 -11.53 13.66
C LEU A 63 0.15 -11.09 14.91
N PRO A 64 1.20 -10.27 14.76
CA PRO A 64 1.88 -9.71 15.92
C PRO A 64 0.88 -8.97 16.81
N ALA A 65 1.06 -9.08 18.14
CA ALA A 65 0.19 -8.43 19.11
C ALA A 65 0.00 -6.95 18.73
N ARG A 66 -1.26 -6.51 18.66
CA ARG A 66 -1.67 -5.23 18.05
C ARG A 66 -0.72 -4.08 18.40
N ALA A 67 -0.29 -3.35 17.37
CA ALA A 67 0.42 -2.09 17.51
C ALA A 67 -0.34 -1.14 18.45
N THR A 68 0.41 -0.36 19.23
CA THR A 68 -0.13 0.68 20.13
C THR A 68 -0.71 1.87 19.37
N THR A 69 -0.43 1.99 18.07
CA THR A 69 -0.97 3.04 17.21
C THR A 69 -2.11 2.55 16.34
N VAL A 70 -3.30 2.94 16.76
CA VAL A 70 -4.57 2.69 16.09
C VAL A 70 -4.90 3.96 15.31
N ALA A 71 -4.94 3.88 13.99
CA ALA A 71 -5.66 4.89 13.21
C ALA A 71 -7.11 4.89 13.70
N PRO A 72 -7.81 6.04 13.78
CA PRO A 72 -9.21 6.05 14.22
C PRO A 72 -9.98 5.02 13.39
N ARG A 73 -10.69 4.10 14.06
CA ARG A 73 -11.46 3.06 13.35
C ARG A 73 -12.35 3.75 12.32
N ARG A 74 -12.31 3.27 11.07
CA ARG A 74 -13.05 3.82 9.91
C ARG A 74 -12.58 5.20 9.41
N ALA A 75 -11.36 5.62 9.75
CA ALA A 75 -10.76 6.78 9.09
C ALA A 75 -10.62 6.49 7.59
N VAL A 76 -10.89 7.51 6.78
CA VAL A 76 -10.81 7.45 5.32
C VAL A 76 -9.64 8.32 4.89
N GLY A 77 -8.74 7.72 4.12
CA GLY A 77 -7.58 8.40 3.56
C GLY A 77 -7.95 9.27 2.37
N ARG A 78 -6.92 9.87 1.77
CA ARG A 78 -7.07 10.63 0.54
C ARG A 78 -7.63 9.73 -0.56
N GLY A 79 -8.62 10.22 -1.31
CA GLY A 79 -9.25 9.44 -2.39
C GLY A 79 -10.34 8.46 -1.94
N GLY A 80 -10.78 8.50 -0.69
CA GLY A 80 -11.93 7.70 -0.24
C GLY A 80 -11.60 6.26 0.16
N LEU A 81 -10.32 5.87 0.10
CA LEU A 81 -9.88 4.56 0.54
C LEU A 81 -9.95 4.48 2.07
N PRO A 82 -10.44 3.38 2.66
CA PRO A 82 -10.35 3.19 4.11
C PRO A 82 -8.88 3.28 4.53
N LEU A 83 -8.59 3.66 5.78
CA LEU A 83 -7.28 3.55 6.43
C LEU A 83 -7.11 2.19 7.13
N ALA A 84 -5.86 1.81 7.38
CA ALA A 84 -5.54 0.50 7.93
C ALA A 84 -6.03 0.50 9.37
N ASP A 85 -6.65 -0.60 9.82
CA ASP A 85 -7.16 -0.68 11.19
C ASP A 85 -6.03 -0.59 12.22
N ALA A 86 -4.85 -1.09 11.85
CA ALA A 86 -3.61 -0.96 12.61
C ALA A 86 -2.41 -0.96 11.66
N VAL A 87 -1.35 -0.26 12.04
CA VAL A 87 -0.05 -0.28 11.36
C VAL A 87 1.00 -0.56 12.44
N LEU A 88 1.80 -1.60 12.22
CA LEU A 88 2.88 -1.97 13.14
C LEU A 88 4.23 -1.68 12.48
N VAL A 89 5.00 -0.83 13.13
CA VAL A 89 6.43 -0.65 12.89
C VAL A 89 7.11 -0.82 14.25
N ALA A 90 8.27 -1.47 14.28
CA ALA A 90 8.95 -1.73 15.54
C ALA A 90 9.25 -0.40 16.28
N PRO A 91 9.04 -0.31 17.60
CA PRO A 91 9.30 0.92 18.35
C PRO A 91 10.73 1.43 18.15
N GLY A 92 10.89 2.75 17.99
CA GLY A 92 12.19 3.37 17.72
C GLY A 92 12.75 3.09 16.31
N HIS A 93 11.97 2.46 15.43
CA HIS A 93 12.33 2.25 14.04
C HIS A 93 11.43 3.08 13.12
N ALA A 94 11.91 3.34 11.91
CA ALA A 94 11.13 3.94 10.85
C ALA A 94 11.51 3.30 9.52
N VAL A 95 10.62 3.39 8.55
CA VAL A 95 10.84 2.87 7.20
C VAL A 95 10.92 4.03 6.23
N MET A 96 12.07 4.15 5.55
CA MET A 96 12.18 5.02 4.39
C MET A 96 11.67 4.26 3.17
N ALA A 97 10.53 4.69 2.64
CA ALA A 97 9.85 4.03 1.55
C ALA A 97 9.80 4.91 0.30
N ARG A 98 9.85 4.27 -0.87
CA ARG A 98 9.55 4.90 -2.16
C ARG A 98 8.28 4.29 -2.73
N SER A 99 7.31 5.16 -3.03
CA SER A 99 6.05 4.75 -3.63
C SER A 99 6.26 4.29 -5.07
N MET A 100 5.73 3.12 -5.42
CA MET A 100 5.72 2.60 -6.79
C MET A 100 4.30 2.64 -7.35
N ALA A 101 4.16 3.20 -8.55
CA ALA A 101 2.89 3.17 -9.29
C ALA A 101 2.59 1.79 -9.92
N GLY A 102 3.61 0.92 -10.01
CA GLY A 102 3.51 -0.43 -10.56
C GLY A 102 4.85 -1.18 -10.44
N PRO A 103 4.90 -2.47 -10.80
CA PRO A 103 6.05 -3.34 -10.51
C PRO A 103 7.39 -2.87 -11.11
N GLN A 104 7.35 -2.14 -12.23
CA GLN A 104 8.55 -1.62 -12.92
C GLN A 104 8.82 -0.13 -12.63
N ALA A 105 7.99 0.53 -11.83
CA ALA A 105 8.08 1.97 -11.61
C ALA A 105 9.03 2.32 -10.45
N THR A 106 10.17 2.95 -10.73
CA THR A 106 11.20 3.26 -9.72
C THR A 106 11.21 4.71 -9.23
N GLY A 107 10.38 5.59 -9.81
CA GLY A 107 10.50 7.05 -9.68
C GLY A 107 9.50 7.77 -8.79
N GLY A 108 8.76 7.10 -7.90
CA GLY A 108 7.74 7.77 -7.08
C GLY A 108 8.28 8.52 -5.86
N PRO A 109 7.38 9.20 -5.11
CA PRO A 109 7.75 10.04 -3.97
C PRO A 109 8.35 9.23 -2.82
N LEU A 110 9.22 9.88 -2.04
CA LEU A 110 9.77 9.36 -0.81
C LEU A 110 8.85 9.66 0.37
N MET A 111 8.68 8.68 1.24
CA MET A 111 7.93 8.82 2.48
C MET A 111 8.65 8.14 3.64
N LEU A 112 8.67 8.81 4.79
CA LEU A 112 9.10 8.22 6.05
C LEU A 112 7.87 7.70 6.80
N ILE A 113 7.89 6.41 7.17
CA ILE A 113 6.86 5.78 7.97
C ILE A 113 7.40 5.63 9.38
N SER A 114 6.80 6.31 10.35
CA SER A 114 7.23 6.27 11.75
C SER A 114 6.78 4.99 12.46
N ASP A 115 7.32 4.74 13.65
CA ASP A 115 6.85 3.70 14.57
C ASP A 115 5.40 3.91 15.02
N LEU A 116 4.85 5.11 14.83
CA LEU A 116 3.43 5.43 15.01
C LEU A 116 2.54 5.02 13.83
N GLY A 117 3.13 4.48 12.76
CA GLY A 117 2.41 4.05 11.57
C GLY A 117 1.89 5.21 10.69
N VAL A 118 2.41 6.42 10.89
CA VAL A 118 2.05 7.60 10.10
C VAL A 118 3.07 7.79 8.99
N ARG A 119 2.60 8.05 7.77
CA ARG A 119 3.47 8.38 6.62
C ARG A 119 3.67 9.89 6.51
N HIS A 120 4.92 10.29 6.31
CA HIS A 120 5.33 11.67 6.12
C HIS A 120 6.04 11.83 4.78
N ALA A 121 5.62 12.80 3.97
CA ALA A 121 6.29 13.07 2.69
C ALA A 121 7.70 13.64 2.92
N VAL A 122 8.68 13.14 2.16
CA VAL A 122 10.07 13.60 2.20
C VAL A 122 10.44 14.17 0.82
N PRO A 123 10.82 15.46 0.72
CA PRO A 123 11.02 16.13 -0.58
C PRO A 123 12.11 15.55 -1.49
N GLY A 124 13.06 14.78 -0.95
CA GLY A 124 14.12 14.16 -1.74
C GLY A 124 15.22 13.49 -0.90
N ASP A 125 16.19 12.90 -1.59
CA ASP A 125 17.26 12.11 -0.97
C ASP A 125 18.17 12.94 -0.05
N GLN A 126 18.37 14.23 -0.36
CA GLN A 126 19.16 15.12 0.51
C GLN A 126 18.46 15.34 1.86
N THR A 127 17.14 15.50 1.87
CA THR A 127 16.37 15.61 3.11
C THR A 127 16.36 14.28 3.87
N ALA A 128 16.20 13.16 3.16
CA ALA A 128 16.31 11.83 3.75
C ALA A 128 17.67 11.63 4.44
N ALA A 129 18.78 12.00 3.77
CA ALA A 129 20.12 11.92 4.33
C ALA A 129 20.31 12.84 5.54
N ALA A 130 19.78 14.07 5.50
CA ALA A 130 19.82 14.99 6.62
C ALA A 130 19.04 14.48 7.85
N LEU A 131 18.00 13.66 7.64
CA LEU A 131 17.25 12.97 8.68
C LEU A 131 17.93 11.68 9.17
N GLY A 132 19.11 11.32 8.62
CA GLY A 132 19.84 10.09 8.97
C GLY A 132 19.44 8.85 8.18
N TYR A 133 18.58 8.98 7.17
CA TYR A 133 18.12 7.88 6.32
C TYR A 133 18.84 7.86 4.96
N ALA A 134 20.15 8.00 4.99
CA ALA A 134 20.97 7.82 3.78
C ALA A 134 20.96 6.33 3.40
N GLY A 135 20.55 6.00 2.17
CA GLY A 135 20.52 4.63 1.69
C GLY A 135 19.45 4.38 0.63
N THR A 136 19.31 3.12 0.25
CA THR A 136 18.29 2.68 -0.71
C THR A 136 16.93 2.57 0.00
N PRO A 137 15.91 3.33 -0.41
CA PRO A 137 14.58 3.23 0.17
C PRO A 137 13.94 1.89 -0.17
N VAL A 138 13.06 1.41 0.71
CA VAL A 138 12.24 0.22 0.45
C VAL A 138 11.18 0.57 -0.57
N LEU A 139 11.07 -0.23 -1.62
CA LEU A 139 10.06 -0.04 -2.65
C LEU A 139 8.72 -0.61 -2.20
N LEU A 140 7.67 0.21 -2.17
CA LEU A 140 6.34 -0.22 -1.74
C LEU A 140 5.26 0.25 -2.73
N PRO A 141 4.23 -0.57 -3.00
CA PRO A 141 3.12 -0.15 -3.86
C PRO A 141 2.39 1.07 -3.29
N ALA A 142 2.02 2.02 -4.16
CA ALA A 142 1.26 3.20 -3.79
C ALA A 142 -0.03 2.84 -3.04
N ALA A 143 -0.74 1.80 -3.50
CA ALA A 143 -1.97 1.32 -2.89
C ALA A 143 -1.79 0.87 -1.43
N LEU A 144 -0.61 0.36 -1.04
CA LEU A 144 -0.32 0.02 0.35
C LEU A 144 -0.04 1.29 1.16
N LEU A 145 0.72 2.24 0.60
CA LEU A 145 1.05 3.50 1.27
C LEU A 145 -0.19 4.39 1.50
N ASP A 146 -1.15 4.36 0.58
CA ASP A 146 -2.42 5.09 0.70
C ASP A 146 -3.30 4.58 1.86
N ARG A 147 -3.00 3.37 2.39
CA ARG A 147 -3.67 2.82 3.55
C ARG A 147 -3.19 3.41 4.88
N LEU A 148 -2.07 4.14 4.88
CA LEU A 148 -1.49 4.73 6.09
C LEU A 148 -2.04 6.14 6.34
N PRO A 149 -2.23 6.53 7.62
CA PRO A 149 -2.49 7.92 7.98
C PRO A 149 -1.43 8.88 7.44
N GLU A 150 -1.85 10.01 6.91
CA GLU A 150 -0.97 11.05 6.37
C GLU A 150 -0.62 12.06 7.46
N GLY A 151 0.67 12.27 7.67
CA GLY A 151 1.22 13.30 8.54
C GLY A 151 1.73 14.51 7.76
N VAL A 152 2.39 15.43 8.49
CA VAL A 152 3.04 16.60 7.88
C VAL A 152 4.23 16.21 7.01
N ALA A 153 4.52 17.00 5.98
CA ALA A 153 5.71 16.84 5.17
C ALA A 153 6.96 17.23 5.97
N LEU A 154 8.03 16.45 5.85
CA LEU A 154 9.32 16.72 6.49
C LEU A 154 10.17 17.62 5.58
N ASP A 155 9.69 18.83 5.31
CA ASP A 155 10.37 19.81 4.47
C ASP A 155 11.15 20.83 5.34
N PRO A 156 12.49 20.91 5.22
CA PRO A 156 13.29 21.90 5.92
C PRO A 156 12.88 23.36 5.66
N GLN A 157 12.36 23.69 4.47
CA GLN A 157 11.92 25.05 4.17
C GLN A 157 10.64 25.41 4.92
N ALA A 158 9.66 24.52 4.92
CA ALA A 158 8.42 24.68 5.69
C ALA A 158 8.73 24.80 7.19
N ALA A 159 9.62 23.94 7.72
CA ALA A 159 10.02 23.98 9.12
C ALA A 159 10.63 25.33 9.55
N ARG A 160 11.44 25.96 8.67
CA ARG A 160 12.01 27.30 8.94
C ARG A 160 10.92 28.37 9.03
N GLN A 161 9.90 28.30 8.17
CA GLN A 161 8.80 29.27 8.18
C GLN A 161 7.92 29.13 9.43
N GLU A 162 7.67 27.89 9.87
CA GLU A 162 6.95 27.63 11.12
C GLU A 162 7.74 28.12 12.34
N ALA A 163 9.06 27.86 12.39
CA ALA A 163 9.90 28.34 13.48
C ALA A 163 9.89 29.87 13.59
N VAL A 164 9.96 30.59 12.46
CA VAL A 164 9.89 32.07 12.44
C VAL A 164 8.53 32.58 12.92
N THR A 165 7.44 31.88 12.58
CA THR A 165 6.10 32.22 13.08
C THR A 165 5.99 31.99 14.59
N ALA A 166 6.54 30.88 15.09
CA ALA A 166 6.54 30.54 16.52
C ALA A 166 7.41 31.48 17.38
N LEU A 167 8.44 32.10 16.77
CA LEU A 167 9.34 33.06 17.43
C LEU A 167 8.87 34.51 17.32
N SER A 168 7.75 34.79 16.64
CA SER A 168 7.17 36.13 16.58
C SER A 168 6.60 36.50 17.96
N PRO A 169 6.94 37.66 18.55
CA PRO A 169 6.48 38.02 19.88
C PRO A 169 4.95 38.10 19.91
N VAL A 170 4.34 37.42 20.88
CA VAL A 170 2.92 37.59 21.22
C VAL A 170 2.66 39.09 21.38
N ASP A 171 1.86 39.66 20.48
CA ASP A 171 1.44 41.04 20.55
C ASP A 171 0.52 41.22 21.76
N THR A 172 1.09 41.65 22.89
CA THR A 172 0.37 41.95 24.12
C THR A 172 -0.38 43.29 24.06
N SER A 173 -0.52 43.92 22.89
CA SER A 173 -1.14 45.25 22.76
C SER A 173 -2.68 45.26 22.70
N ARG A 174 -3.37 44.11 22.78
CA ARG A 174 -4.85 44.12 22.88
C ARG A 174 -5.33 44.46 24.30
N PRO A 175 -6.05 45.59 24.51
CA PRO A 175 -6.73 45.84 25.78
C PRO A 175 -7.90 44.86 25.95
N ARG A 176 -8.05 44.31 27.17
CA ARG A 176 -9.21 43.50 27.55
C ARG A 176 -10.46 44.40 27.68
N PRO A 177 -11.65 43.90 27.30
CA PRO A 177 -12.91 44.62 27.48
C PRO A 177 -13.29 44.79 28.95
#